data_AF-A0A943RU26-F1
#
_entry.id   AF-A0A943RU26-F1
#
_cell.length_a   1.000
_cell.length_b   1.000
_cell.length_c   1.000
_cell.angle_alpha   90.00
_cell.angle_beta   90.00
_cell.angle_gamma   90.00
#
_symmetry.space_group_name_H-M   'P 1'
#
loop_
_entity.id
_entity.type
_entity.pdbx_description
1 polymer ?
#
loop_
_entity_poly.entity_id
_entity_poly.type
_entity_poly.pdbx_seq_one_letter_code
_entity_poly.pdbx_strand_id
1 'polypeptide(L)'
;KITGPGNAFVAAAKQIVSGDVGIDMVAGPSEVCVLADATAKPMVVAADLMAQAEHDPLAACYLVTCDEQFAREVEAGIDILVAQSPRAEITRASLDNEGTIVVAADMAAAVEAVNTVAPEHLELHCKDAMGLLGGIRNAGAIFVGAWSSEPLGDYVAGPNHTLPTGGTAMFSNPLSVEEFVKRSSVICYTPEGLLSDAPATQRLAEAEGLWAHALSAALRRRVLEQGEDSVSAESLAAADLTKVAWPGDATATVAEGVDLASASATGEEA
;
A
#
# COMPACT_ATOMS: atom_id res chain seq x y z
N LYS A 1 16.72 -4.79 9.45
CA LYS A 1 15.55 -5.25 8.65
C LYS A 1 16.01 -6.44 7.83
N ILE A 2 15.21 -7.50 7.71
CA ILE A 2 15.50 -8.67 6.88
C ILE A 2 14.58 -8.60 5.66
N THR A 3 15.14 -8.69 4.46
CA THR A 3 14.40 -8.58 3.20
C THR A 3 14.70 -9.76 2.28
N GLY A 4 13.81 -10.00 1.33
CA GLY A 4 13.94 -11.02 0.31
C GLY A 4 12.93 -12.16 0.48
N PRO A 5 12.54 -12.80 -0.64
CA PRO A 5 11.62 -13.93 -0.62
C PRO A 5 12.32 -15.20 -0.13
N GLY A 6 11.51 -16.24 0.10
CA GLY A 6 12.01 -17.58 0.40
C GLY A 6 10.87 -18.58 0.50
N ASN A 7 11.22 -19.85 0.65
CA ASN A 7 10.21 -20.91 0.80
C ASN A 7 9.36 -20.72 2.06
N ALA A 8 8.35 -21.58 2.24
CA ALA A 8 7.43 -21.55 3.38
C ALA A 8 8.13 -21.48 4.75
N PHE A 9 9.30 -22.09 4.93
CA PHE A 9 10.07 -22.01 6.18
C PHE A 9 10.68 -20.63 6.40
N VAL A 10 11.22 -20.01 5.34
CA VAL A 10 11.76 -18.65 5.41
C VAL A 10 10.64 -17.65 5.67
N ALA A 11 9.50 -17.78 4.99
CA ALA A 11 8.32 -16.94 5.20
C ALA A 11 7.82 -17.03 6.65
N ALA A 12 7.67 -18.26 7.18
CA ALA A 12 7.27 -18.48 8.57
C ALA A 12 8.31 -17.93 9.57
N ALA A 13 9.61 -18.12 9.31
CA ALA A 13 10.67 -17.59 10.17
C ALA A 13 10.67 -16.05 10.21
N LYS A 14 10.50 -15.39 9.06
CA LYS A 14 10.36 -13.93 8.96
C LYS A 14 9.15 -13.44 9.76
N GLN A 15 8.01 -14.12 9.63
CA GLN A 15 6.81 -13.78 10.37
C GLN A 15 7.02 -13.85 11.89
N ILE A 16 7.71 -14.89 12.38
CA ILE A 16 8.00 -15.08 13.82
C ILE A 16 8.87 -13.92 14.36
N VAL A 17 9.84 -13.42 13.59
CA VAL A 17 10.79 -12.39 14.06
C VAL A 17 10.34 -10.94 13.77
N SER A 18 9.20 -10.72 13.12
CA SER A 18 8.74 -9.39 12.64
C SER A 18 8.54 -8.33 13.74
N GLY A 19 8.45 -8.73 15.01
CA GLY A 19 8.39 -7.81 16.15
C GLY A 19 9.77 -7.38 16.68
N ASP A 20 10.77 -8.26 16.55
CA ASP A 20 12.13 -8.03 17.03
C ASP A 20 12.98 -7.31 15.98
N VAL A 21 12.72 -7.60 14.70
CA VAL A 21 13.34 -6.97 13.55
C VAL A 21 12.29 -6.63 12.52
N GLY A 22 12.46 -5.50 11.81
CA GLY A 22 11.62 -5.23 10.65
C GLY A 22 11.81 -6.30 9.56
N ILE A 23 10.73 -6.66 8.88
CA ILE A 23 10.73 -7.42 7.63
C ILE A 23 10.09 -6.57 6.53
N ASP A 24 10.36 -6.90 5.27
CA ASP A 24 9.66 -6.33 4.10
C ASP A 24 8.22 -6.86 4.02
N MET A 25 8.06 -8.17 3.85
CA MET A 25 6.77 -8.84 3.71
C MET A 25 6.88 -10.33 4.00
N VAL A 26 5.75 -10.97 4.28
CA VAL A 26 5.64 -12.44 4.29
C VAL A 26 5.21 -12.84 2.88
N ALA A 27 6.17 -13.34 2.10
CA ALA A 27 5.89 -13.80 0.74
C ALA A 27 5.11 -15.12 0.78
N GLY A 28 4.03 -15.19 0.01
CA GLY A 28 3.36 -16.42 -0.40
C GLY A 28 3.96 -16.99 -1.70
N PRO A 29 3.29 -17.97 -2.33
CA PRO A 29 3.64 -18.44 -3.67
C PRO A 29 3.61 -17.29 -4.68
N SER A 30 4.48 -17.35 -5.69
CA SER A 30 4.56 -16.33 -6.74
C SER A 30 3.42 -16.44 -7.74
N GLU A 31 3.04 -15.32 -8.36
CA GLU A 31 1.83 -15.22 -9.17
C GLU A 31 1.98 -14.33 -10.41
N VAL A 32 1.44 -14.79 -11.54
CA VAL A 32 1.26 -13.96 -12.73
C VAL A 32 -0.19 -13.95 -13.17
N CYS A 33 -0.68 -12.78 -13.55
CA CYS A 33 -1.97 -12.61 -14.19
C CYS A 33 -1.77 -11.93 -15.54
N VAL A 34 -2.15 -12.61 -16.62
CA VAL A 34 -2.16 -12.05 -17.96
C VAL A 34 -3.58 -11.66 -18.34
N LEU A 35 -3.84 -10.36 -18.47
CA LEU A 35 -5.08 -9.84 -19.05
C LEU A 35 -4.87 -9.62 -20.55
N ALA A 36 -5.55 -10.42 -21.37
CA ALA A 36 -5.35 -10.46 -22.81
C ALA A 36 -6.66 -10.35 -23.61
N ASP A 37 -6.62 -9.62 -24.72
CA ASP A 37 -7.69 -9.60 -25.73
C ASP A 37 -7.32 -10.45 -26.95
N ALA A 38 -8.26 -10.61 -27.88
CA ALA A 38 -8.08 -11.42 -29.09
C ALA A 38 -6.97 -10.90 -30.05
N THR A 39 -6.37 -9.73 -29.79
CA THR A 39 -5.25 -9.22 -30.60
C THR A 39 -3.89 -9.75 -30.12
N ALA A 40 -3.82 -10.26 -28.90
CA ALA A 40 -2.65 -10.94 -28.36
C ALA A 40 -2.29 -12.20 -29.16
N LYS A 41 -1.06 -12.69 -28.97
CA LYS A 41 -0.63 -13.96 -29.57
C LYS A 41 -0.77 -15.09 -28.55
N PRO A 42 -1.66 -16.08 -28.78
CA PRO A 42 -1.92 -17.13 -27.78
C PRO A 42 -0.66 -17.87 -27.34
N MET A 43 0.26 -18.14 -28.26
CA MET A 43 1.52 -18.83 -27.96
C MET A 43 2.50 -17.99 -27.14
N VAL A 44 2.44 -16.66 -27.24
CA VAL A 44 3.26 -15.77 -26.41
C VAL A 44 2.69 -15.73 -25.00
N VAL A 45 1.37 -15.52 -24.87
CA VAL A 45 0.68 -15.57 -23.57
C VAL A 45 0.86 -16.91 -22.86
N ALA A 46 0.83 -18.03 -23.60
CA ALA A 46 1.14 -19.35 -23.05
C ALA A 46 2.57 -19.43 -22.50
N ALA A 47 3.55 -18.82 -23.18
CA ALA A 47 4.92 -18.76 -22.71
C ALA A 47 5.07 -17.87 -21.47
N ASP A 48 4.36 -16.74 -21.41
CA ASP A 48 4.36 -15.83 -20.26
C ASP A 48 3.77 -16.52 -19.01
N LEU A 49 2.63 -17.22 -19.14
CA LEU A 49 2.07 -18.04 -18.05
C LEU A 49 3.04 -19.15 -17.61
N MET A 50 3.70 -19.81 -18.56
CA MET A 50 4.70 -20.84 -18.23
C MET A 50 5.93 -20.28 -17.53
N ALA A 51 6.33 -19.03 -17.83
CA ALA A 51 7.48 -18.39 -17.22
C ALA A 51 7.31 -18.30 -15.70
N GLN A 52 6.11 -17.95 -15.22
CA GLN A 52 5.82 -18.00 -13.80
C GLN A 52 5.68 -19.44 -13.28
N ALA A 53 4.93 -20.30 -13.98
CA ALA A 53 4.63 -21.65 -13.53
C ALA A 53 5.86 -22.55 -13.34
N GLU A 54 6.97 -22.25 -14.00
CA GLU A 54 8.20 -23.02 -13.81
C GLU A 54 8.94 -22.72 -12.50
N HIS A 55 8.60 -21.64 -11.78
CA HIS A 55 9.28 -21.26 -10.54
C HIS A 55 9.10 -22.29 -9.42
N ASP A 56 7.86 -22.67 -9.13
CA ASP A 56 7.48 -23.53 -8.01
C ASP A 56 6.16 -24.27 -8.33
N PRO A 57 5.94 -25.52 -7.87
CA PRO A 57 4.68 -26.23 -8.07
C PRO A 57 3.44 -25.53 -7.49
N LEU A 58 3.62 -24.57 -6.57
CA LEU A 58 2.55 -23.76 -5.99
C LEU A 58 2.43 -22.37 -6.63
N ALA A 59 3.22 -22.04 -7.66
CA ALA A 59 3.09 -20.77 -8.37
C ALA A 59 1.72 -20.69 -9.06
N ALA A 60 1.03 -19.57 -8.94
CA ALA A 60 -0.31 -19.39 -9.53
C ALA A 60 -0.23 -18.63 -10.86
N CYS A 61 -1.07 -19.02 -11.81
CA CYS A 61 -1.09 -18.44 -13.15
C CYS A 61 -2.54 -18.14 -13.56
N TYR A 62 -2.84 -16.89 -13.83
CA TYR A 62 -4.18 -16.44 -14.22
C TYR A 62 -4.19 -15.93 -15.65
N LEU A 63 -5.07 -16.47 -16.49
CA LEU A 63 -5.44 -15.84 -17.76
C LEU A 63 -6.79 -15.15 -17.58
N VAL A 64 -6.85 -13.84 -17.79
CA VAL A 64 -8.12 -13.10 -17.84
C VAL A 64 -8.35 -12.64 -19.27
N THR A 65 -9.48 -13.02 -19.85
CA THR A 65 -9.84 -12.62 -21.22
C THR A 65 -11.35 -12.49 -21.38
N CYS A 66 -11.80 -11.84 -22.45
CA CYS A 66 -13.21 -11.80 -22.84
C CYS A 66 -13.54 -12.79 -23.98
N ASP A 67 -12.54 -13.52 -24.46
CA ASP A 67 -12.66 -14.40 -25.62
C ASP A 67 -12.37 -15.85 -25.23
N GLU A 68 -13.43 -16.67 -25.21
CA GLU A 68 -13.34 -18.09 -24.88
C GLU A 68 -12.51 -18.88 -25.90
N GLN A 69 -12.54 -18.50 -27.17
CA GLN A 69 -11.77 -19.16 -28.21
C GLN A 69 -10.28 -18.86 -28.05
N PHE A 70 -9.94 -17.59 -27.76
CA PHE A 70 -8.57 -17.20 -27.42
C PHE A 70 -8.05 -18.00 -26.21
N ALA A 71 -8.88 -18.17 -25.17
CA ALA A 71 -8.49 -18.93 -23.99
C ALA A 71 -8.13 -20.40 -24.31
N ARG A 72 -8.93 -21.06 -25.16
CA ARG A 72 -8.66 -22.43 -25.65
C ARG A 72 -7.38 -22.50 -26.49
N GLU A 73 -7.08 -21.46 -27.26
CA GLU A 73 -5.84 -21.38 -28.03
C GLU A 73 -4.60 -21.21 -27.15
N VAL A 74 -4.71 -20.47 -26.04
CA VAL A 74 -3.64 -20.36 -25.03
C VAL A 74 -3.44 -21.72 -24.35
N GLU A 75 -4.51 -22.39 -23.92
CA GLU A 75 -4.45 -23.72 -23.30
C GLU A 75 -3.77 -24.76 -24.22
N ALA A 76 -4.16 -24.80 -25.50
CA ALA A 76 -3.48 -25.64 -26.48
C ALA A 76 -2.00 -25.26 -26.69
N GLY A 77 -1.69 -23.97 -26.60
CA GLY A 77 -0.32 -23.46 -26.67
C GLY A 77 0.55 -23.93 -25.51
N ILE A 78 0.00 -23.87 -24.29
CA ILE A 78 0.63 -24.40 -23.08
C ILE A 78 1.01 -25.87 -23.28
N ASP A 79 0.10 -26.71 -23.77
CA ASP A 79 0.39 -28.14 -23.98
C ASP A 79 1.57 -28.38 -24.94
N ILE A 80 1.66 -27.59 -26.01
CA ILE A 80 2.73 -27.67 -27.01
C ILE A 80 4.09 -27.26 -26.40
N LEU A 81 4.10 -26.18 -25.61
CA LEU A 81 5.31 -25.63 -25.02
C LEU A 81 5.80 -26.46 -23.84
N VAL A 82 4.91 -26.87 -22.94
CA VAL A 82 5.22 -27.70 -21.78
C VAL A 82 5.83 -29.04 -22.21
N ALA A 83 5.35 -29.65 -23.30
CA ALA A 83 5.93 -30.89 -23.83
C ALA A 83 7.41 -30.77 -24.23
N GLN A 84 7.91 -29.55 -24.44
CA GLN A 84 9.30 -29.25 -24.80
C GLN A 84 10.10 -28.63 -23.65
N SER A 85 9.46 -28.34 -22.51
CA SER A 85 10.12 -27.69 -21.37
C SER A 85 11.02 -28.68 -20.60
N PRO A 86 12.26 -28.30 -20.26
CA PRO A 86 13.09 -29.10 -19.36
C PRO A 86 12.55 -29.15 -17.93
N ARG A 87 11.60 -28.27 -17.58
CA ARG A 87 10.93 -28.18 -16.27
C ARG A 87 9.47 -28.63 -16.31
N ALA A 88 9.09 -29.41 -17.31
CA ALA A 88 7.71 -29.80 -17.59
C ALA A 88 6.94 -30.36 -16.37
N GLU A 89 7.60 -31.14 -15.50
CA GLU A 89 6.95 -31.69 -14.30
C GLU A 89 6.50 -30.60 -13.32
N ILE A 90 7.37 -29.62 -13.03
CA ILE A 90 7.06 -28.50 -12.13
C ILE A 90 6.01 -27.59 -12.78
N THR A 91 6.22 -27.23 -14.05
CA THR A 91 5.30 -26.37 -14.80
C THR A 91 3.89 -26.96 -14.88
N ARG A 92 3.75 -28.28 -15.14
CA ARG A 92 2.44 -28.95 -15.11
C ARG A 92 1.83 -28.94 -13.72
N ALA A 93 2.61 -29.23 -12.69
CA ALA A 93 2.10 -29.22 -11.32
C ALA A 93 1.54 -27.84 -10.92
N SER A 94 2.21 -26.75 -11.28
CA SER A 94 1.69 -25.39 -11.07
C SER A 94 0.41 -25.14 -11.88
N LEU A 95 0.45 -25.36 -13.20
CA LEU A 95 -0.69 -25.06 -14.07
C LEU A 95 -1.94 -25.91 -13.78
N ASP A 96 -1.76 -27.19 -13.46
CA ASP A 96 -2.87 -28.12 -13.20
C ASP A 96 -3.56 -27.84 -11.86
N ASN A 97 -2.83 -27.34 -10.86
CA ASN A 97 -3.35 -27.14 -9.50
C ASN A 97 -3.70 -25.67 -9.19
N GLU A 98 -2.94 -24.73 -9.74
CA GLU A 98 -3.02 -23.29 -9.42
C GLU A 98 -3.28 -22.42 -10.67
N GLY A 99 -3.38 -23.03 -11.86
CA GLY A 99 -3.75 -22.34 -13.09
C GLY A 99 -5.25 -22.05 -13.17
N THR A 100 -5.61 -20.82 -13.51
CA THR A 100 -7.01 -20.40 -13.64
C THR A 100 -7.23 -19.55 -14.89
N ILE A 101 -8.25 -19.91 -15.68
CA ILE A 101 -8.72 -19.10 -16.81
C ILE A 101 -10.05 -18.44 -16.42
N VAL A 102 -10.10 -17.11 -16.52
CA VAL A 102 -11.29 -16.31 -16.32
C VAL A 102 -11.75 -15.74 -17.66
N VAL A 103 -12.88 -16.22 -18.15
CA VAL A 103 -13.56 -15.64 -19.31
C VAL A 103 -14.59 -14.62 -18.80
N ALA A 104 -14.21 -13.35 -18.81
CA ALA A 104 -15.03 -12.23 -18.37
C ALA A 104 -16.06 -11.83 -19.44
N ALA A 105 -17.16 -11.21 -19.01
CA ALA A 105 -18.23 -10.76 -19.91
C ALA A 105 -17.80 -9.60 -20.83
N ASP A 106 -16.93 -8.72 -20.31
CA ASP A 106 -16.36 -7.59 -21.02
C ASP A 106 -15.07 -7.12 -20.34
N MET A 107 -14.40 -6.13 -20.94
CA MET A 107 -13.11 -5.63 -20.48
C MET A 107 -13.20 -4.95 -19.10
N ALA A 108 -14.34 -4.36 -18.75
CA ALA A 108 -14.51 -3.76 -17.44
C ALA A 108 -14.58 -4.85 -16.35
N ALA A 109 -15.32 -5.93 -16.61
CA ALA A 109 -15.34 -7.10 -15.75
C ALA A 109 -13.97 -7.80 -15.66
N ALA A 110 -13.20 -7.84 -16.75
CA ALA A 110 -11.84 -8.36 -16.77
C ALA A 110 -10.91 -7.56 -15.85
N VAL A 111 -10.96 -6.23 -15.92
CA VAL A 111 -10.19 -5.34 -15.04
C VAL A 111 -10.61 -5.53 -13.57
N GLU A 112 -11.90 -5.68 -13.28
CA GLU A 112 -12.36 -5.96 -11.91
C GLU A 112 -11.91 -7.34 -11.41
N ALA A 113 -11.84 -8.35 -12.29
CA ALA A 113 -11.26 -9.65 -11.95
C ALA A 113 -9.78 -9.51 -11.56
N VAL A 114 -8.98 -8.79 -12.34
CA VAL A 114 -7.57 -8.48 -12.01
C VAL A 114 -7.46 -7.77 -10.66
N ASN A 115 -8.27 -6.74 -10.42
CA ASN A 115 -8.28 -6.02 -9.15
C ASN A 115 -8.68 -6.88 -7.96
N THR A 116 -9.51 -7.90 -8.19
CA THR A 116 -9.91 -8.87 -7.17
C THR A 116 -8.79 -9.86 -6.85
N VAL A 117 -8.06 -10.32 -7.88
CA VAL A 117 -6.88 -11.19 -7.72
C VAL A 117 -5.76 -10.45 -7.00
N ALA A 118 -5.55 -9.16 -7.33
CA ALA A 118 -4.44 -8.35 -6.81
C ALA A 118 -3.08 -9.04 -7.00
N PRO A 119 -2.72 -9.38 -8.26
CA PRO A 119 -1.60 -10.27 -8.57
C PRO A 119 -0.24 -9.64 -8.23
N GLU A 120 0.75 -10.50 -8.02
CA GLU A 120 2.15 -10.11 -7.91
C GLU A 120 2.63 -9.46 -9.23
N HIS A 121 2.50 -10.19 -10.34
CA HIS A 121 2.77 -9.70 -11.69
C HIS A 121 1.49 -9.58 -12.51
N LEU A 122 1.27 -8.44 -13.16
CA LEU A 122 0.18 -8.22 -14.10
C LEU A 122 0.71 -7.89 -15.49
N GLU A 123 0.39 -8.69 -16.49
CA GLU A 123 0.64 -8.37 -17.89
C GLU A 123 -0.64 -7.89 -18.58
N LEU A 124 -0.56 -6.76 -19.28
CA LEU A 124 -1.64 -6.22 -20.10
C LEU A 124 -1.32 -6.45 -21.58
N HIS A 125 -1.78 -7.58 -22.11
CA HIS A 125 -1.56 -7.97 -23.51
C HIS A 125 -2.80 -7.65 -24.35
N CYS A 126 -3.11 -6.36 -24.50
CA CYS A 126 -4.28 -5.88 -25.23
C CYS A 126 -3.91 -4.82 -26.27
N LYS A 127 -4.80 -4.58 -27.24
CA LYS A 127 -4.62 -3.53 -28.26
C LYS A 127 -4.44 -2.14 -27.65
N ASP A 128 -5.21 -1.83 -26.59
CA ASP A 128 -5.13 -0.56 -25.84
C ASP A 128 -4.69 -0.80 -24.39
N ALA A 129 -3.57 -1.50 -24.20
CA ALA A 129 -3.05 -1.84 -22.87
C ALA A 129 -2.84 -0.62 -21.97
N MET A 130 -2.30 0.47 -22.52
CA MET A 130 -2.05 1.70 -21.75
C MET A 130 -3.36 2.35 -21.28
N GLY A 131 -4.43 2.29 -22.09
CA GLY A 131 -5.75 2.80 -21.72
C GLY A 131 -6.37 2.08 -20.52
N LEU A 132 -5.98 0.84 -20.25
CA LEU A 132 -6.49 0.05 -19.10
C LEU A 132 -5.82 0.42 -17.77
N LEU A 133 -4.62 1.00 -17.80
CA LEU A 133 -3.79 1.19 -16.61
C LEU A 133 -4.50 2.00 -15.51
N GLY A 134 -5.29 3.01 -15.89
CA GLY A 134 -6.06 3.83 -14.94
C GLY A 134 -7.17 3.07 -14.19
N GLY A 135 -7.56 1.88 -14.67
CA GLY A 135 -8.51 0.99 -14.01
C GLY A 135 -7.86 -0.03 -13.07
N ILE A 136 -6.54 -0.22 -13.16
CA ILE A 136 -5.82 -1.16 -12.29
C ILE A 136 -5.52 -0.49 -10.95
N ARG A 137 -6.09 -1.04 -9.88
CA ARG A 137 -5.92 -0.59 -8.49
C ARG A 137 -4.91 -1.44 -7.73
N ASN A 138 -4.90 -2.75 -7.99
CA ASN A 138 -4.12 -3.73 -7.24
C ASN A 138 -3.27 -4.59 -8.18
N ALA A 139 -1.96 -4.38 -8.16
CA ALA A 139 -0.95 -5.25 -8.78
C ALA A 139 0.44 -4.89 -8.21
N GLY A 140 1.33 -5.88 -8.04
CA GLY A 140 2.70 -5.63 -7.59
C GLY A 140 3.52 -4.92 -8.68
N ALA A 141 3.66 -5.55 -9.83
CA ALA A 141 4.26 -4.98 -11.03
C ALA A 141 3.30 -5.09 -12.22
N ILE A 142 3.25 -4.05 -13.07
CA ILE A 142 2.39 -4.01 -14.26
C ILE A 142 3.25 -3.88 -15.50
N PHE A 143 3.09 -4.84 -16.41
CA PHE A 143 3.77 -4.90 -17.70
C PHE A 143 2.78 -4.53 -18.80
N VAL A 144 3.09 -3.49 -19.58
CA VAL A 144 2.11 -2.84 -20.45
C VAL A 144 2.44 -3.09 -21.92
N GLY A 145 1.59 -3.88 -22.59
CA GLY A 145 1.65 -4.15 -24.02
C GLY A 145 2.43 -5.41 -24.39
N ALA A 146 2.31 -5.83 -25.66
CA ALA A 146 2.74 -7.13 -26.18
C ALA A 146 4.25 -7.45 -26.12
N TRP A 147 5.08 -6.50 -25.67
CA TRP A 147 6.54 -6.63 -25.65
C TRP A 147 7.13 -6.44 -24.24
N SER A 148 6.28 -6.46 -23.22
CA SER A 148 6.65 -6.31 -21.82
C SER A 148 6.16 -7.55 -21.08
N SER A 149 7.03 -8.54 -20.96
CA SER A 149 6.75 -9.76 -20.19
C SER A 149 7.41 -9.70 -18.82
N GLU A 150 6.88 -10.46 -17.87
CA GLU A 150 7.38 -10.62 -16.50
C GLU A 150 8.91 -10.83 -16.45
N PRO A 151 9.51 -11.75 -17.25
CA PRO A 151 10.97 -11.97 -17.21
C PRO A 151 11.81 -10.72 -17.50
N LEU A 152 11.30 -9.75 -18.27
CA LEU A 152 12.03 -8.50 -18.48
C LEU A 152 12.12 -7.68 -17.19
N GLY A 153 11.06 -7.67 -16.38
CA GLY A 153 11.01 -7.06 -15.06
C GLY A 153 11.93 -7.74 -14.07
N ASP A 154 11.94 -9.07 -14.08
CA ASP A 154 12.74 -9.88 -13.18
C ASP A 154 14.24 -9.67 -13.33
N TYR A 155 14.70 -9.33 -14.54
CA TYR A 155 16.12 -9.35 -14.85
C TYR A 155 16.72 -8.00 -15.24
N VAL A 156 16.07 -7.22 -16.11
CA VAL A 156 16.78 -6.14 -16.82
C VAL A 156 16.06 -4.79 -16.88
N ALA A 157 14.74 -4.74 -16.71
CA ALA A 157 13.97 -3.51 -16.90
C ALA A 157 14.26 -2.46 -15.81
N GLY A 158 14.67 -2.88 -14.61
CA GLY A 158 15.07 -2.00 -13.50
C GLY A 158 14.16 -2.00 -12.27
N PRO A 159 12.83 -2.20 -12.35
CA PRO A 159 11.99 -2.42 -11.18
C PRO A 159 12.45 -3.60 -10.32
N ASN A 160 12.05 -3.62 -9.05
CA ASN A 160 12.42 -4.70 -8.13
C ASN A 160 11.42 -5.87 -8.26
N HIS A 161 11.93 -7.08 -8.40
CA HIS A 161 11.10 -8.30 -8.49
C HIS A 161 10.74 -8.93 -7.14
N THR A 162 11.08 -8.30 -6.01
CA THR A 162 10.53 -8.68 -4.71
C THR A 162 9.20 -7.94 -4.53
N LEU A 163 8.13 -8.64 -4.85
CA LEU A 163 6.78 -8.08 -4.98
C LEU A 163 5.81 -8.72 -3.98
N PRO A 164 4.70 -8.02 -3.68
CA PRO A 164 3.64 -8.56 -2.83
C PRO A 164 2.89 -9.71 -3.52
N THR A 165 2.79 -10.86 -2.85
CA THR A 165 2.11 -12.09 -3.30
C THR A 165 0.88 -12.39 -2.46
N GLY A 166 0.07 -13.38 -2.83
CA GLY A 166 -1.11 -13.84 -2.09
C GLY A 166 -2.20 -12.79 -1.95
N GLY A 167 -2.38 -11.95 -2.97
CA GLY A 167 -3.32 -10.81 -2.95
C GLY A 167 -2.88 -9.63 -2.09
N THR A 168 -1.67 -9.65 -1.53
CA THR A 168 -1.19 -8.57 -0.65
C THR A 168 -0.88 -7.26 -1.39
N ALA A 169 -0.89 -7.25 -2.74
CA ALA A 169 -0.80 -6.05 -3.55
C ALA A 169 -1.95 -5.05 -3.28
N MET A 170 -3.03 -5.48 -2.61
CA MET A 170 -4.08 -4.59 -2.10
C MET A 170 -3.60 -3.56 -1.06
N PHE A 171 -2.53 -3.85 -0.34
CA PHE A 171 -2.06 -3.01 0.78
C PHE A 171 -0.55 -2.96 0.96
N SER A 172 0.21 -3.72 0.17
CA SER A 172 1.68 -3.79 0.21
C SER A 172 2.27 -3.29 -1.10
N ASN A 173 3.48 -2.74 -1.02
CA ASN A 173 4.20 -2.22 -2.17
C ASN A 173 5.33 -3.17 -2.59
N PRO A 174 5.79 -3.09 -3.86
CA PRO A 174 7.09 -3.61 -4.27
C PRO A 174 8.21 -3.16 -3.34
N LEU A 175 9.22 -4.03 -3.14
CA LEU A 175 10.42 -3.66 -2.40
C LEU A 175 11.08 -2.45 -3.07
N SER A 176 11.25 -1.36 -2.31
CA SER A 176 11.83 -0.11 -2.81
C SER A 176 12.89 0.43 -1.86
N VAL A 177 13.57 1.51 -2.25
CA VAL A 177 14.52 2.22 -1.38
C VAL A 177 13.85 2.72 -0.09
N GLU A 178 12.53 2.93 -0.10
CA GLU A 178 11.79 3.38 1.08
C GLU A 178 11.82 2.33 2.21
N GLU A 179 11.92 1.05 1.86
CA GLU A 179 11.98 -0.05 2.82
C GLU A 179 13.28 -0.05 3.65
N PHE A 180 14.31 0.66 3.17
CA PHE A 180 15.64 0.74 3.77
C PHE A 180 15.91 2.06 4.51
N VAL A 181 14.92 2.95 4.58
CA VAL A 181 15.01 4.22 5.31
C VAL A 181 14.04 4.27 6.49
N LYS A 182 14.34 5.14 7.46
CA LYS A 182 13.44 5.47 8.56
C LYS A 182 13.16 6.98 8.51
N ARG A 183 11.89 7.36 8.65
CA ARG A 183 11.46 8.76 8.68
C ARG A 183 11.17 9.16 10.13
N SER A 184 11.59 10.37 10.51
CA SER A 184 11.31 10.97 11.82
C SER A 184 10.62 12.31 11.62
N SER A 185 9.49 12.53 12.29
CA SER A 185 8.87 13.85 12.36
C SER A 185 9.66 14.74 13.31
N VAL A 186 9.95 15.97 12.89
CA VAL A 186 10.56 17.01 13.73
C VAL A 186 9.54 18.12 13.91
N ILE A 187 9.15 18.36 15.17
CA ILE A 187 8.16 19.37 15.52
C ILE A 187 8.86 20.41 16.40
N CYS A 188 8.79 21.68 15.99
CA CYS A 188 9.38 22.80 16.71
C CYS A 188 8.36 23.94 16.76
N TYR A 189 7.99 24.37 17.96
CA TYR A 189 7.03 25.44 18.20
C TYR A 189 7.75 26.73 18.58
N THR A 190 7.28 27.85 18.02
CA THR A 190 7.57 29.18 18.59
C THR A 190 6.66 29.43 19.81
N PRO A 191 6.98 30.40 20.67
CA PRO A 191 6.08 30.82 21.75
C PRO A 191 4.67 31.19 21.26
N GLU A 192 4.57 31.89 20.14
CA GLU A 192 3.29 32.35 19.56
C GLU A 192 2.46 31.16 19.06
N GLY A 193 3.08 30.20 18.37
CA GLY A 193 2.40 28.98 17.94
C GLY A 193 1.89 28.15 19.11
N LEU A 194 2.66 28.07 20.21
CA LEU A 194 2.22 27.38 21.41
C LEU A 194 1.00 28.07 22.03
N LEU A 195 1.02 29.40 22.14
CA LEU A 195 -0.12 30.15 22.69
C LEU A 195 -1.39 29.93 21.86
N SER A 196 -1.26 29.85 20.53
CA SER A 196 -2.35 29.57 19.61
C SER A 196 -2.94 28.16 19.80
N ASP A 197 -2.10 27.13 19.91
CA ASP A 197 -2.54 25.73 19.89
C ASP A 197 -2.81 25.13 21.29
N ALA A 198 -2.26 25.73 22.35
CA ALA A 198 -2.42 25.26 23.72
C ALA A 198 -3.90 25.13 24.15
N PRO A 199 -4.81 26.08 23.86
CA PRO A 199 -6.23 25.93 24.19
C PRO A 199 -6.87 24.68 23.56
N ALA A 200 -6.62 24.43 22.28
CA ALA A 200 -7.13 23.26 21.57
C ALA A 200 -6.52 21.96 22.13
N THR A 201 -5.20 21.96 22.40
CA THR A 201 -4.48 20.83 22.97
C THR A 201 -5.03 20.44 24.34
N GLN A 202 -5.24 21.43 25.22
CA GLN A 202 -5.80 21.22 26.56
C GLN A 202 -7.21 20.63 26.48
N ARG A 203 -8.05 21.14 25.58
CA ARG A 203 -9.43 20.67 25.41
C ARG A 203 -9.52 19.24 24.88
N LEU A 204 -8.71 18.89 23.88
CA LEU A 204 -8.67 17.52 23.35
C LEU A 204 -8.18 16.56 24.44
N ALA A 205 -7.12 16.92 25.16
CA ALA A 205 -6.61 16.12 26.26
C ALA A 205 -7.60 16.01 27.44
N GLU A 206 -8.43 17.03 27.70
CA GLU A 206 -9.55 16.94 28.66
C GLU A 206 -10.61 15.94 28.23
N ALA A 207 -11.03 15.99 26.95
CA ALA A 207 -12.01 15.05 26.40
C ALA A 207 -11.52 13.59 26.43
N GLU A 208 -10.21 13.37 26.33
CA GLU A 208 -9.56 12.06 26.46
C GLU A 208 -9.28 11.67 27.93
N GLY A 209 -9.52 12.56 28.90
CA GLY A 209 -9.20 12.34 30.31
C GLY A 209 -7.69 12.35 30.64
N LEU A 210 -6.85 12.83 29.72
CA LEU A 210 -5.40 12.88 29.84
C LEU A 210 -4.94 14.17 30.53
N TRP A 211 -5.19 14.27 31.83
CA TRP A 211 -4.88 15.44 32.65
C TRP A 211 -3.44 15.97 32.50
N ALA A 212 -2.44 15.09 32.54
CA ALA A 212 -1.03 15.49 32.45
C ALA A 212 -0.65 16.03 31.06
N HIS A 213 -1.30 15.55 29.98
CA HIS A 213 -1.08 16.07 28.64
C HIS A 213 -1.56 17.52 28.54
N ALA A 214 -2.78 17.78 29.03
CA ALA A 214 -3.34 19.12 29.10
C ALA A 214 -2.46 20.04 29.96
N LEU A 215 -2.06 19.58 31.15
CA LEU A 215 -1.21 20.37 32.06
C LEU A 215 0.14 20.73 31.42
N SER A 216 0.78 19.83 30.67
CA SER A 216 2.08 20.11 30.03
C SER A 216 2.02 21.29 29.06
N ALA A 217 0.95 21.39 28.26
CA ALA A 217 0.71 22.54 27.38
C ALA A 217 0.33 23.78 28.20
N ALA A 218 -0.56 23.61 29.18
CA ALA A 218 -1.04 24.68 30.04
C ALA A 218 0.07 25.40 30.81
N LEU A 219 1.04 24.67 31.35
CA LEU A 219 2.14 25.27 32.10
C LEU A 219 3.06 26.11 31.21
N ARG A 220 3.30 25.70 29.98
CA ARG A 220 4.09 26.53 29.04
C ARG A 220 3.32 27.79 28.64
N ARG A 221 2.02 27.65 28.37
CA ARG A 221 1.13 28.80 28.17
C ARG A 221 1.16 29.74 29.37
N ARG A 222 1.08 29.19 30.59
CA ARG A 222 1.17 29.93 31.85
C ARG A 222 2.51 30.67 31.99
N VAL A 223 3.65 30.06 31.62
CA VAL A 223 4.95 30.75 31.58
C VAL A 223 4.93 31.94 30.64
N LEU A 224 4.37 31.79 29.44
CA LEU A 224 4.31 32.87 28.46
C LEU A 224 3.35 33.99 28.86
N GLU A 225 2.24 33.66 29.49
CA GLU A 225 1.22 34.63 29.93
C GLU A 225 1.58 35.31 31.27
N GLN A 226 2.29 34.62 32.17
CA GLN A 226 2.45 35.00 33.59
C GLN A 226 3.90 35.03 34.08
N GLY A 227 4.88 34.67 33.24
CA GLY A 227 6.31 34.63 33.56
C GLY A 227 6.80 33.29 34.11
N GLU A 228 8.12 33.10 34.16
CA GLU A 228 8.74 31.82 34.56
C GLU A 228 8.42 31.40 36.00
N ASP A 229 8.35 32.36 36.94
CA ASP A 229 8.05 32.07 38.35
C ASP A 229 6.65 31.47 38.56
N SER A 230 5.75 31.63 37.58
CA SER A 230 4.38 31.09 37.62
C SER A 230 4.32 29.57 37.67
N VAL A 231 5.42 28.88 37.33
CA VAL A 231 5.56 27.41 37.38
C VAL A 231 6.59 26.93 38.40
N SER A 232 7.00 27.79 39.34
CA SER A 232 7.82 27.37 40.49
C SER A 232 7.11 26.31 41.34
N ALA A 233 7.86 25.50 42.09
CA ALA A 233 7.29 24.47 42.95
C ALA A 233 6.31 25.07 43.99
N GLU A 234 6.65 26.23 44.54
CA GLU A 234 5.81 26.98 45.47
C GLU A 234 4.51 27.47 44.79
N SER A 235 4.61 28.04 43.59
CA SER A 235 3.45 28.50 42.81
C SER A 235 2.51 27.35 42.47
N LEU A 236 3.05 26.23 41.98
CA LEU A 236 2.26 25.05 41.58
C LEU A 236 1.65 24.34 42.79
N ALA A 237 2.34 24.27 43.92
CA ALA A 237 1.81 23.69 45.16
C ALA A 237 0.61 24.49 45.72
N ALA A 238 0.55 25.79 45.45
CA ALA A 238 -0.56 26.65 45.83
C ALA A 238 -1.71 26.69 44.80
N ALA A 239 -1.53 26.13 43.61
CA ALA A 239 -2.50 26.21 42.50
C ALA A 239 -3.41 24.97 42.40
N ASP A 240 -4.64 25.17 41.91
CA ASP A 240 -5.51 24.08 41.47
C ASP A 240 -5.09 23.64 40.06
N LEU A 241 -4.17 22.67 40.00
CA LEU A 241 -3.61 22.18 38.74
C LEU A 241 -4.65 21.54 37.81
N THR A 242 -5.80 21.11 38.34
CA THR A 242 -6.91 20.63 37.50
C THR A 242 -7.54 21.76 36.72
N LYS A 243 -7.74 22.93 37.34
CA LYS A 243 -8.21 24.12 36.63
C LYS A 243 -7.16 24.72 35.70
N VAL A 244 -5.88 24.53 35.99
CA VAL A 244 -4.81 24.93 35.07
C VAL A 244 -4.81 24.03 33.83
N ALA A 245 -4.90 22.72 34.02
CA ALA A 245 -4.96 21.73 32.94
C ALA A 245 -6.26 21.88 32.12
N TRP A 246 -7.39 21.97 32.80
CA TRP A 246 -8.75 22.01 32.27
C TRP A 246 -9.42 23.31 32.69
N PRO A 247 -9.18 24.41 31.96
CA PRO A 247 -9.66 25.74 32.33
C PRO A 247 -11.19 25.86 32.30
N GLY A 248 -11.93 24.83 31.87
CA GLY A 248 -13.39 24.76 31.95
C GLY A 248 -14.12 25.71 31.00
N ASP A 249 -13.40 26.47 30.17
CA ASP A 249 -13.99 27.27 29.11
C ASP A 249 -14.24 26.34 27.92
N ALA A 250 -15.43 25.75 27.84
CA ALA A 250 -15.87 24.87 26.75
C ALA A 250 -16.43 25.66 25.55
N THR A 251 -16.74 26.94 25.72
CA THR A 251 -17.56 27.72 24.77
C THR A 251 -16.76 28.74 23.94
N ALA A 252 -15.68 29.34 24.46
CA ALA A 252 -14.94 30.36 23.70
C ALA A 252 -14.07 29.77 22.57
N THR A 253 -13.36 28.66 22.83
CA THR A 253 -12.36 28.13 21.88
C THR A 253 -12.94 27.56 20.57
N VAL A 254 -14.22 27.15 20.51
CA VAL A 254 -14.83 26.72 19.23
C VAL A 254 -15.22 27.93 18.37
N ALA A 255 -15.55 29.07 18.99
CA ALA A 255 -16.03 30.23 18.26
C ALA A 255 -14.91 30.96 17.50
N GLU A 256 -13.68 30.95 18.01
CA GLU A 256 -12.55 31.64 17.36
C GLU A 256 -11.92 30.82 16.21
N GLY A 257 -12.00 29.48 16.24
CA GLY A 257 -11.48 28.62 15.16
C GLY A 257 -12.36 28.55 13.91
N VAL A 258 -13.54 29.18 13.94
CA VAL A 258 -14.53 29.17 12.84
C VAL A 258 -14.87 30.61 12.45
N ASP A 259 -13.88 31.48 12.25
CA ASP A 259 -14.09 32.69 11.43
C ASP A 259 -13.76 32.40 9.96
N LEU A 260 -14.51 31.45 9.38
CA LEU A 260 -14.58 31.23 7.93
C LEU A 260 -15.38 32.36 7.23
N ALA A 261 -15.96 33.30 7.98
CA ALA A 261 -16.72 34.41 7.41
C ALA A 261 -15.79 35.49 6.84
N SER A 262 -14.61 35.71 7.44
CA SER A 262 -13.62 36.70 6.96
C SER A 262 -12.94 36.31 5.63
N ALA A 263 -12.88 35.03 5.26
CA ALA A 263 -12.27 34.57 4.00
C ALA A 263 -13.20 34.69 2.78
N SER A 264 -14.48 35.02 2.96
CA SER A 264 -15.46 35.14 1.87
C SER A 264 -15.67 36.58 1.36
N ALA A 265 -15.04 37.58 2.00
CA ALA A 265 -15.35 38.99 1.76
C ALA A 265 -14.36 39.76 0.86
N THR A 266 -13.41 39.10 0.20
CA THR A 266 -12.48 39.76 -0.75
C THR A 266 -12.66 39.31 -2.20
N GLY A 267 -13.89 38.93 -2.58
CA GLY A 267 -14.21 38.42 -3.91
C GLY A 267 -15.27 39.21 -4.66
N GLU A 268 -15.30 40.54 -4.55
CA GLU A 268 -16.05 41.39 -5.48
C GLU A 268 -15.27 42.69 -5.75
N GLU A 269 -15.23 43.06 -7.05
CA GLU A 269 -14.63 44.24 -7.70
C GLU A 269 -13.14 44.19 -8.13
N ALA A 270 -12.90 43.64 -9.33
CA ALA A 270 -12.38 44.35 -10.52
C ALA A 270 -12.17 43.39 -11.71
#